data_AF-A0A7J2IQ77-F1
#
_entry.id   AF-A0A7J2IQ77-F1
#
_cell.length_a   1.000
_cell.length_b   1.000
_cell.length_c   1.000
_cell.angle_alpha   90.00
_cell.angle_beta   90.00
_cell.angle_gamma   90.00
#
_symmetry.space_group_name_H-M   'P 1'
#
loop_
_entity.id
_entity.type
_entity.pdbx_description
1 polymer ?
#
loop_
_entity_poly.entity_id
_entity_poly.type
_entity_poly.pdbx_seq_one_letter_code
_entity_poly.pdbx_strand_id
1 'polypeptide(L)'
;MACIVKLAIIAGAIPCIKLKTPFDTPLDNAEIEVVYSDDSVDLLVTNEKGVVCLSAFKEPKYLKVTTWKGVYIGYETEVRDEIVVESIGKLTIHVVDSVGVGIDKAIILIRGGRQAGGLTDENGFFTIELPEDVYVVEVVKGHVDETYSIPVTAGEETFHTAKLKYLKYMNLPLEDIDISIYAVLSFSAIAAIFILAITRLKKSYVYSERTT
;
A
#
# COMPACT_ATOMS: atom_id res chain seq x y z
N MET A 1 -22.84 -6.87 -36.93
CA MET A 1 -22.87 -7.55 -35.63
C MET A 1 -23.73 -6.70 -34.69
N ALA A 2 -25.06 -6.83 -34.75
CA ALA A 2 -26.01 -5.84 -34.21
C ALA A 2 -27.27 -6.47 -33.59
N CYS A 3 -27.16 -7.70 -33.06
CA CYS A 3 -28.34 -8.51 -32.73
C CYS A 3 -28.51 -8.82 -31.23
N ILE A 4 -27.53 -8.55 -30.37
CA ILE A 4 -27.65 -8.92 -28.95
C ILE A 4 -28.41 -7.85 -28.15
N VAL A 5 -28.17 -6.57 -28.44
CA VAL A 5 -28.84 -5.45 -27.73
C VAL A 5 -30.35 -5.41 -28.00
N LYS A 6 -30.79 -5.83 -29.19
CA LYS A 6 -32.21 -5.74 -29.59
C LYS A 6 -33.14 -6.73 -28.88
N LEU A 7 -32.60 -7.81 -28.29
CA LEU A 7 -33.44 -8.86 -27.69
C LEU A 7 -33.73 -8.62 -26.20
N ALA A 8 -32.90 -7.85 -25.48
CA ALA A 8 -33.08 -7.59 -24.05
C ALA A 8 -34.24 -6.64 -23.75
N ILE A 9 -34.55 -5.72 -24.68
CA ILE A 9 -35.62 -4.71 -24.51
C ILE A 9 -37.02 -5.37 -24.47
N ILE A 10 -37.17 -6.58 -25.03
CA ILE A 10 -38.46 -7.29 -25.09
C ILE A 10 -38.82 -7.97 -23.75
N ALA A 11 -37.85 -8.14 -22.84
CA ALA A 11 -38.04 -8.90 -21.60
C ALA A 11 -38.09 -8.06 -20.30
N GLY A 12 -38.00 -6.73 -20.37
CA GLY A 12 -37.99 -5.87 -19.18
C GLY A 12 -36.75 -6.06 -18.28
N ALA A 13 -35.69 -6.71 -18.78
CA ALA A 13 -34.44 -6.86 -18.06
C ALA A 13 -33.62 -5.57 -18.19
N ILE A 14 -33.31 -4.96 -17.05
CA ILE A 14 -32.44 -3.79 -16.96
C ILE A 14 -31.02 -4.26 -17.30
N PRO A 15 -30.37 -3.74 -18.36
CA PRO A 15 -29.02 -4.17 -18.71
C PRO A 15 -28.04 -3.70 -17.63
N CYS A 16 -27.33 -4.64 -17.01
CA CYS A 16 -26.32 -4.35 -16.00
C CYS A 16 -24.93 -4.73 -16.51
N ILE A 17 -23.97 -3.86 -16.25
CA ILE A 17 -22.57 -3.99 -16.63
C ILE A 17 -21.77 -4.32 -15.36
N LYS A 18 -20.84 -5.27 -15.48
CA LYS A 18 -19.84 -5.56 -14.44
C LYS A 18 -18.50 -4.91 -14.79
N LEU A 19 -17.94 -4.14 -13.86
CA LEU A 19 -16.63 -3.49 -13.99
C LEU A 19 -15.65 -4.09 -12.99
N LYS A 20 -14.47 -4.45 -13.48
CA LYS A 20 -13.38 -5.01 -12.67
C LYS A 20 -12.01 -4.51 -13.12
N THR A 21 -11.03 -4.62 -12.24
CA THR A 21 -9.63 -4.31 -12.53
C THR A 21 -8.98 -5.47 -13.29
N PRO A 22 -7.77 -5.29 -13.84
CA PRO A 22 -6.99 -6.37 -14.44
C PRO A 22 -6.64 -7.52 -13.47
N PHE A 23 -6.83 -7.29 -12.17
CA PHE A 23 -6.56 -8.26 -11.10
C PHE A 23 -7.84 -8.93 -10.57
N ASP A 24 -8.94 -8.84 -11.32
CA ASP A 24 -10.27 -9.37 -10.99
C ASP A 24 -10.94 -8.75 -9.75
N THR A 25 -10.41 -7.63 -9.24
CA THR A 25 -11.05 -6.87 -8.15
C THR A 25 -12.24 -6.09 -8.72
N PRO A 26 -13.43 -6.17 -8.12
CA PRO A 26 -14.55 -5.33 -8.54
C PRO A 26 -14.24 -3.84 -8.36
N LEU A 27 -14.62 -3.01 -9.34
CA LEU A 27 -14.55 -1.56 -9.18
C LEU A 27 -15.71 -1.10 -8.30
N ASP A 28 -15.62 -1.31 -6.98
CA ASP A 28 -16.60 -0.80 -6.03
C ASP A 28 -16.53 0.74 -5.91
N ASN A 29 -17.69 1.39 -5.79
CA ASN A 29 -17.83 2.84 -5.63
C ASN A 29 -17.08 3.67 -6.70
N ALA A 30 -17.04 3.18 -7.94
CA ALA A 30 -16.51 3.92 -9.08
C ALA A 30 -17.59 4.84 -9.67
N GLU A 31 -17.21 6.06 -10.02
CA GLU A 31 -18.08 7.05 -10.67
C GLU A 31 -18.03 6.85 -12.19
N ILE A 32 -19.20 6.68 -12.79
CA ILE A 32 -19.37 6.29 -14.17
C ILE A 32 -20.25 7.31 -14.90
N GLU A 33 -19.81 7.72 -16.08
CA GLU A 33 -20.59 8.46 -17.06
C GLU A 33 -21.02 7.49 -18.17
N VAL A 34 -22.32 7.39 -18.44
CA VAL A 34 -22.83 6.61 -19.57
C VAL A 34 -23.42 7.58 -20.58
N VAL A 35 -22.85 7.60 -21.78
CA VAL A 35 -23.32 8.43 -22.88
C VAL A 35 -24.16 7.57 -23.81
N TYR A 36 -25.36 8.05 -24.12
CA TYR A 36 -26.32 7.36 -24.97
C TYR A 36 -26.27 7.86 -26.41
N SER A 37 -26.93 7.13 -27.31
CA SER A 37 -26.99 7.46 -28.73
C SER A 37 -27.74 8.76 -29.04
N ASP A 38 -28.58 9.23 -28.11
CA ASP A 38 -29.27 10.54 -28.16
C ASP A 38 -28.44 11.68 -27.51
N ASP A 39 -27.16 11.40 -27.21
CA ASP A 39 -26.21 12.28 -26.51
C ASP A 39 -26.64 12.68 -25.09
N SER A 40 -27.68 12.04 -24.52
CA SER A 40 -27.97 12.15 -23.09
C SER A 40 -26.90 11.43 -22.26
N VAL A 41 -26.73 11.86 -21.01
CA VAL A 41 -25.72 11.34 -20.09
C VAL A 41 -26.38 10.96 -18.77
N ASP A 42 -26.10 9.74 -18.29
CA ASP A 42 -26.44 9.31 -16.94
C ASP A 42 -25.16 9.22 -16.09
N LEU A 43 -25.22 9.72 -14.86
CA LEU A 43 -24.14 9.63 -13.86
C LEU A 43 -24.50 8.53 -12.86
N LEU A 44 -23.65 7.51 -12.77
CA LEU A 44 -23.93 6.30 -11.99
C LEU A 44 -22.74 5.96 -11.09
N VAL A 45 -23.00 5.15 -10.07
CA VAL A 45 -21.97 4.63 -9.17
C VAL A 45 -22.11 3.11 -9.10
N THR A 46 -21.00 2.39 -9.22
CA THR A 46 -20.99 0.93 -9.09
C THR A 46 -21.20 0.50 -7.64
N ASN A 47 -21.84 -0.65 -7.45
CA ASN A 47 -21.98 -1.27 -6.13
C ASN A 47 -20.73 -2.08 -5.72
N GLU A 48 -20.78 -2.73 -4.55
CA GLU A 48 -19.71 -3.57 -3.98
C GLU A 48 -19.22 -4.71 -4.89
N LYS A 49 -20.03 -5.10 -5.89
CA LYS A 49 -19.70 -6.14 -6.88
C LYS A 49 -19.18 -5.55 -8.19
N GLY A 50 -18.94 -4.25 -8.23
CA GLY A 50 -18.53 -3.52 -9.43
C GLY A 50 -19.64 -3.43 -10.48
N VAL A 51 -20.91 -3.59 -10.09
CA VAL A 51 -22.03 -3.64 -11.04
C VAL A 51 -22.76 -2.30 -11.09
N VAL A 52 -23.11 -1.88 -12.30
CA VAL A 52 -23.97 -0.73 -12.59
C VAL A 52 -25.08 -1.13 -13.56
N CYS A 53 -26.31 -0.67 -13.34
CA CYS A 53 -27.44 -0.98 -14.21
C CYS A 53 -27.88 0.27 -14.97
N LEU A 54 -28.06 0.14 -16.29
CA LEU A 54 -28.37 1.25 -17.19
C LEU A 54 -29.88 1.42 -17.38
N SER A 55 -30.29 2.57 -17.92
CA SER A 55 -31.66 2.76 -18.38
C SER A 55 -32.04 1.75 -19.48
N ALA A 56 -33.14 1.02 -19.28
CA ALA A 56 -33.64 0.03 -20.25
C ALA A 56 -34.20 0.66 -21.55
N PHE A 57 -34.44 1.98 -21.56
CA PHE A 57 -35.10 2.67 -22.66
C PHE A 57 -34.15 3.46 -23.57
N LYS A 58 -32.85 3.51 -23.22
CA LYS A 58 -31.85 4.27 -23.97
C LYS A 58 -30.76 3.33 -24.49
N GLU A 59 -30.33 3.53 -25.73
CA GLU A 59 -29.24 2.75 -26.33
C GLU A 59 -27.88 3.37 -25.98
N PRO A 60 -27.01 2.69 -25.21
CA PRO A 60 -25.73 3.23 -24.80
C PRO A 60 -24.76 3.32 -25.99
N LYS A 61 -23.99 4.42 -26.05
CA LYS A 61 -22.96 4.68 -27.06
C LYS A 61 -21.58 4.30 -26.53
N TYR A 62 -21.20 4.87 -25.38
CA TYR A 62 -19.95 4.53 -24.67
C TYR A 62 -20.10 4.77 -23.17
N LEU A 63 -19.19 4.19 -22.40
CA LEU A 63 -19.09 4.35 -20.96
C LEU A 63 -17.73 4.92 -20.61
N LYS A 64 -17.71 5.85 -19.65
CA LYS A 64 -16.49 6.42 -19.10
C LYS A 64 -16.44 6.21 -17.59
N VAL A 65 -15.35 5.58 -17.13
CA VAL A 65 -15.00 5.50 -15.71
C VAL A 65 -14.25 6.77 -15.35
N THR A 66 -14.89 7.64 -14.59
CA THR A 66 -14.36 8.99 -14.28
C THR A 66 -13.44 8.93 -13.08
N THR A 67 -13.91 8.38 -11.97
CA THR A 67 -13.19 8.36 -10.68
C THR A 67 -13.29 6.99 -10.03
N TRP A 68 -12.23 6.55 -9.36
CA TRP A 68 -12.28 5.40 -8.45
C TRP A 68 -11.36 5.64 -7.25
N LYS A 69 -11.82 5.28 -6.04
CA LYS A 69 -11.13 5.57 -4.76
C LYS A 69 -10.75 7.05 -4.58
N GLY A 70 -11.50 7.95 -5.22
CA GLY A 70 -11.24 9.38 -5.23
C GLY A 70 -10.10 9.83 -6.15
N VAL A 71 -9.62 8.98 -7.05
CA VAL A 71 -8.60 9.29 -8.07
C VAL A 71 -9.26 9.29 -9.45
N TYR A 72 -8.93 10.29 -10.28
CA TYR A 72 -9.41 10.36 -11.66
C TYR A 72 -8.77 9.26 -12.53
N ILE A 73 -9.59 8.56 -13.31
CA ILE A 73 -9.16 7.53 -14.26
C ILE A 73 -9.33 8.03 -15.69
N GLY A 74 -10.51 8.54 -16.02
CA GLY A 74 -10.84 8.98 -17.38
C GLY A 74 -10.85 7.86 -18.43
N TYR A 75 -11.10 6.61 -18.04
CA TYR A 75 -11.10 5.46 -18.95
C TYR A 75 -12.41 5.38 -19.73
N GLU A 76 -12.33 5.38 -21.07
CA GLU A 76 -13.49 5.34 -21.97
C GLU A 76 -13.49 4.03 -22.77
N THR A 77 -14.66 3.41 -22.90
CA THR A 77 -14.81 2.18 -23.69
C THR A 77 -16.24 1.99 -24.18
N GLU A 78 -16.40 1.07 -25.14
CA GLU A 78 -17.71 0.62 -25.60
C GLU A 78 -18.45 -0.15 -24.51
N VAL A 79 -19.78 -0.03 -24.46
CA VAL A 79 -20.58 -0.76 -23.49
C VAL A 79 -20.63 -2.25 -23.82
N ARG A 80 -20.33 -3.08 -22.81
CA ARG A 80 -20.32 -4.55 -22.85
C ARG A 80 -20.83 -5.09 -21.51
N ASP A 81 -21.18 -6.37 -21.46
CA ASP A 81 -21.68 -7.01 -20.22
C ASP A 81 -20.64 -7.01 -19.10
N GLU A 82 -19.36 -7.17 -19.46
CA GLU A 82 -18.22 -7.12 -18.54
C GLU A 82 -17.11 -6.25 -19.14
N ILE A 83 -16.58 -5.34 -18.32
CA ILE A 83 -15.53 -4.38 -18.67
C ILE A 83 -14.36 -4.55 -17.70
N VAL A 84 -13.17 -4.77 -18.26
CA VAL A 84 -11.91 -4.65 -17.53
C VAL A 84 -11.40 -3.23 -17.75
N VAL A 85 -11.11 -2.52 -16.66
CA VAL A 85 -10.54 -1.17 -16.70
C VAL A 85 -9.02 -1.29 -16.71
N GLU A 86 -8.43 -1.33 -17.90
CA GLU A 86 -7.01 -1.68 -18.08
C GLU A 86 -6.05 -0.65 -17.49
N SER A 87 -6.47 0.60 -17.32
CA SER A 87 -5.70 1.71 -16.75
C SER A 87 -5.49 1.63 -15.22
N ILE A 88 -5.64 0.45 -14.62
CA ILE A 88 -5.44 0.19 -13.18
C ILE A 88 -4.23 -0.71 -13.00
N GLY A 89 -3.30 -0.29 -12.14
CA GLY A 89 -2.17 -1.08 -11.68
C GLY A 89 -2.32 -1.56 -10.24
N LYS A 90 -1.34 -2.32 -9.76
CA LYS A 90 -1.24 -2.78 -8.37
C LYS A 90 0.05 -2.29 -7.76
N LEU A 91 -0.03 -1.73 -6.56
CA LEU A 91 1.11 -1.26 -5.79
C LEU A 91 1.25 -2.14 -4.55
N THR A 92 2.41 -2.78 -4.40
CA THR A 92 2.81 -3.51 -3.20
C THR A 92 4.01 -2.80 -2.57
N ILE A 93 3.85 -2.35 -1.33
CA ILE A 93 4.89 -1.70 -0.54
C ILE A 93 5.32 -2.65 0.56
N HIS A 94 6.62 -2.94 0.63
CA HIS A 94 7.23 -3.64 1.74
C HIS A 94 8.00 -2.63 2.59
N VAL A 95 7.48 -2.34 3.78
CA VAL A 95 8.12 -1.44 4.74
C VAL A 95 9.08 -2.24 5.59
N VAL A 96 10.35 -1.89 5.54
CA VAL A 96 11.42 -2.54 6.31
C VAL A 96 12.13 -1.56 7.21
N ASP A 97 12.69 -2.08 8.28
CA ASP A 97 13.53 -1.34 9.20
C ASP A 97 14.96 -1.19 8.68
N SER A 98 15.84 -0.59 9.47
CA SER A 98 17.21 -0.30 9.02
C SER A 98 18.06 -1.55 8.74
N VAL A 99 17.67 -2.71 9.27
CA VAL A 99 18.33 -4.00 9.08
C VAL A 99 17.57 -4.92 8.11
N GLY A 100 16.49 -4.43 7.48
CA GLY A 100 15.73 -5.16 6.46
C GLY A 100 14.60 -6.02 7.00
N VAL A 101 14.21 -5.86 8.27
CA VAL A 101 13.09 -6.60 8.88
C VAL A 101 11.79 -5.85 8.60
N GLY A 102 10.78 -6.57 8.10
CA GLY A 102 9.47 -5.99 7.78
C GLY A 102 8.78 -5.39 9.01
N ILE A 103 8.29 -4.15 8.91
CA ILE A 103 7.66 -3.39 10.00
C ILE A 103 6.14 -3.55 9.92
N ASP A 104 5.54 -4.12 10.95
CA ASP A 104 4.09 -4.24 11.06
C ASP A 104 3.42 -2.93 11.45
N LYS A 105 2.17 -2.73 11.02
CA LYS A 105 1.37 -1.54 11.38
C LYS A 105 2.10 -0.21 11.12
N ALA A 106 2.93 -0.13 10.09
CA ALA A 106 3.37 1.13 9.53
C ALA A 106 2.19 1.76 8.79
N ILE A 107 2.00 3.06 8.97
CA ILE A 107 0.92 3.81 8.32
C ILE A 107 1.39 4.18 6.92
N ILE A 108 0.59 3.84 5.91
CA ILE A 108 0.81 4.22 4.52
C ILE A 108 -0.22 5.28 4.17
N LEU A 109 0.26 6.46 3.76
CA LEU A 109 -0.55 7.57 3.29
C LEU A 109 -0.21 7.84 1.82
N ILE A 110 -1.16 7.63 0.93
CA ILE A 110 -0.98 7.88 -0.51
C ILE A 110 -1.70 9.19 -0.84
N ARG A 111 -0.94 10.21 -1.24
CA ARG A 111 -1.50 11.50 -1.65
C ARG A 111 -2.09 11.37 -3.05
N GLY A 112 -3.23 12.04 -3.27
CA GLY A 112 -3.96 12.02 -4.54
C GLY A 112 -5.24 11.18 -4.52
N GLY A 113 -5.41 10.28 -3.53
CA GLY A 113 -6.63 9.47 -3.37
C GLY A 113 -7.25 9.61 -1.98
N ARG A 114 -8.58 9.78 -1.91
CA ARG A 114 -9.31 9.92 -0.62
C ARG A 114 -9.27 8.66 0.25
N GLN A 115 -8.99 7.49 -0.34
CA GLN A 115 -9.01 6.18 0.33
C GLN A 115 -7.80 5.29 0.00
N ALA A 116 -6.67 5.88 -0.40
CA ALA A 116 -5.53 5.12 -0.92
C ALA A 116 -4.51 4.67 0.15
N GLY A 117 -4.80 4.84 1.44
CA GLY A 117 -3.88 4.50 2.54
C GLY A 117 -4.32 3.31 3.40
N GLY A 118 -3.45 2.89 4.32
CA GLY A 118 -3.74 1.78 5.23
C GLY A 118 -2.59 1.47 6.18
N LEU A 119 -2.59 0.24 6.71
CA LEU A 119 -1.55 -0.28 7.59
C LEU A 119 -0.86 -1.46 6.93
N THR A 120 0.44 -1.60 7.15
CA THR A 120 1.15 -2.83 6.79
C THR A 120 0.72 -4.00 7.68
N ASP A 121 0.76 -5.20 7.10
CA ASP A 121 0.52 -6.47 7.78
C ASP A 121 1.67 -6.87 8.72
N GLU A 122 1.60 -8.06 9.34
CA GLU A 122 2.61 -8.56 10.27
C GLU A 122 4.03 -8.70 9.67
N ASN A 123 4.10 -8.87 8.36
CA ASN A 123 5.33 -9.04 7.58
C ASN A 123 5.82 -7.71 6.97
N GLY A 124 5.09 -6.61 7.17
CA GLY A 124 5.43 -5.29 6.67
C GLY A 124 4.95 -4.99 5.25
N PHE A 125 4.01 -5.77 4.72
CA PHE A 125 3.46 -5.54 3.38
C PHE A 125 2.15 -4.76 3.43
N PHE A 126 1.96 -3.88 2.44
CA PHE A 126 0.71 -3.23 2.13
C PHE A 126 0.49 -3.29 0.62
N THR A 127 -0.67 -3.76 0.17
CA THR A 127 -1.02 -3.88 -1.25
C THR A 127 -2.30 -3.13 -1.56
N ILE A 128 -2.29 -2.37 -2.65
CA ILE A 128 -3.46 -1.61 -3.12
C ILE A 128 -3.49 -1.54 -4.65
N GLU A 129 -4.68 -1.63 -5.23
CA GLU A 129 -4.89 -1.32 -6.65
C GLU A 129 -5.30 0.14 -6.84
N LEU A 130 -4.63 0.81 -7.77
CA LEU A 130 -4.76 2.25 -8.04
C LEU A 130 -4.70 2.51 -9.56
N PRO A 131 -5.32 3.60 -10.05
CA PRO A 131 -5.13 4.05 -11.43
C PRO A 131 -3.66 4.29 -11.76
N GLU A 132 -3.29 4.12 -13.02
CA GLU A 132 -1.94 4.45 -13.52
C GLU A 132 -1.63 5.93 -13.26
N ASP A 133 -0.63 6.19 -12.42
CA ASP A 133 -0.09 7.52 -12.12
C ASP A 133 1.21 7.38 -11.33
N VAL A 134 1.85 8.50 -11.01
CA VAL A 134 2.94 8.60 -10.04
C VAL A 134 2.39 9.12 -8.72
N TYR A 135 2.44 8.28 -7.70
CA TYR A 135 1.90 8.60 -6.37
C TYR A 135 2.99 9.05 -5.40
N VAL A 136 2.67 10.05 -4.60
CA VAL A 136 3.48 10.43 -3.42
C VAL A 136 2.99 9.61 -2.23
N VAL A 137 3.84 8.71 -1.76
CA VAL A 137 3.56 7.78 -0.67
C VAL A 137 4.38 8.16 0.54
N GLU A 138 3.71 8.47 1.63
CA GLU A 138 4.29 8.76 2.93
C GLU A 138 4.12 7.54 3.85
N VAL A 139 5.23 7.06 4.39
CA VAL A 139 5.30 5.86 5.24
C VAL A 139 5.70 6.29 6.63
N VAL A 140 4.85 6.02 7.62
CA VAL A 140 5.02 6.53 9.00
C VAL A 140 5.05 5.37 10.01
N LYS A 141 6.03 5.39 10.90
CA LYS A 141 6.07 4.52 12.09
C LYS A 141 6.59 5.30 13.30
N GLY A 142 5.75 5.47 14.32
CA GLY A 142 6.11 6.27 15.49
C GLY A 142 6.32 7.74 15.10
N HIS A 143 7.51 8.27 15.33
CA HIS A 143 7.93 9.62 14.93
C HIS A 143 8.83 9.65 13.68
N VAL A 144 8.98 8.50 12.99
CA VAL A 144 9.75 8.40 11.75
C VAL A 144 8.80 8.37 10.58
N ASP A 145 9.01 9.27 9.62
CA ASP A 145 8.35 9.30 8.33
C ASP A 145 9.36 9.35 7.18
N GLU A 146 9.01 8.69 6.08
CA GLU A 146 9.75 8.77 4.82
C GLU A 146 8.76 8.93 3.66
N THR A 147 9.13 9.70 2.64
CA THR A 147 8.26 9.97 1.49
C THR A 147 8.90 9.45 0.19
N TYR A 148 8.10 8.76 -0.62
CA TYR A 148 8.50 8.16 -1.88
C TYR A 148 7.60 8.64 -3.03
N SER A 149 8.18 8.76 -4.22
CA SER A 149 7.43 8.97 -5.46
C SER A 149 7.46 7.66 -6.23
N ILE A 150 6.32 6.97 -6.33
CA ILE A 150 6.24 5.60 -6.86
C ILE A 150 5.31 5.58 -8.08
N PRO A 151 5.80 5.18 -9.27
CA PRO A 151 4.93 4.97 -10.42
C PRO A 151 4.08 3.71 -10.22
N VAL A 152 2.82 3.76 -10.61
CA VAL A 152 1.94 2.60 -10.75
C VAL A 152 1.65 2.44 -12.23
N THR A 153 2.02 1.29 -12.79
CA THR A 153 1.80 0.97 -14.20
C THR A 153 0.52 0.18 -14.39
N ALA A 154 -0.28 0.57 -15.40
CA ALA A 154 -1.49 -0.15 -15.80
C ALA A 154 -1.25 -1.65 -16.06
N GLY A 155 -2.10 -2.52 -15.51
CA GLY A 155 -2.04 -3.96 -15.72
C GLY A 155 -0.89 -4.70 -15.02
N GLU A 156 0.00 -3.99 -14.33
CA GLU A 156 1.19 -4.56 -13.70
C GLU A 156 1.20 -4.38 -12.18
N GLU A 157 1.93 -5.26 -11.48
CA GLU A 157 2.26 -5.08 -10.08
C GLU A 157 3.60 -4.35 -9.94
N THR A 158 3.56 -3.17 -9.33
CA THR A 158 4.74 -2.44 -8.89
C THR A 158 5.07 -2.84 -7.46
N PHE A 159 6.29 -3.34 -7.26
CA PHE A 159 6.83 -3.65 -5.94
C PHE A 159 7.83 -2.58 -5.50
N HIS A 160 7.64 -2.01 -4.30
CA HIS A 160 8.53 -1.01 -3.74
C HIS A 160 8.94 -1.36 -2.30
N THR A 161 10.23 -1.25 -2.00
CA THR A 161 10.75 -1.40 -0.63
C THR A 161 10.97 -0.04 0.00
N ALA A 162 10.17 0.30 1.01
CA ALA A 162 10.34 1.51 1.82
C ALA A 162 11.18 1.19 3.05
N LYS A 163 12.31 1.87 3.22
CA LYS A 163 13.25 1.62 4.33
C LYS A 163 13.17 2.76 5.34
N LEU A 164 12.74 2.45 6.56
CA LEU A 164 12.68 3.42 7.66
C LEU A 164 13.93 3.38 8.53
N LYS A 165 14.32 4.55 9.04
CA LYS A 165 15.34 4.72 10.10
C LYS A 165 14.80 4.30 11.47
N TYR A 166 14.34 3.06 11.55
CA TYR A 166 13.69 2.46 12.71
C TYR A 166 14.36 1.11 13.00
N LEU A 167 14.29 0.65 14.26
CA LEU A 167 14.66 -0.70 14.65
C LEU A 167 13.45 -1.40 15.25
N LYS A 168 12.89 -2.38 14.53
CA LYS A 168 11.63 -3.04 14.91
C LYS A 168 11.71 -3.68 16.29
N TYR A 169 12.78 -4.43 16.56
CA TYR A 169 12.91 -5.20 17.81
C TYR A 169 13.03 -4.34 19.07
N MET A 170 13.53 -3.11 18.94
CA MET A 170 13.61 -2.17 20.05
C MET A 170 12.42 -1.21 20.08
N ASN A 171 11.59 -1.23 19.04
CA ASN A 171 10.47 -0.30 18.84
C ASN A 171 10.90 1.17 18.98
N LEU A 172 12.06 1.51 18.39
CA LEU A 172 12.70 2.82 18.52
C LEU A 172 13.21 3.34 17.17
N PRO A 173 13.05 4.65 16.90
CA PRO A 173 13.78 5.37 15.87
C PRO A 173 15.30 5.23 16.07
N LEU A 174 16.07 5.21 14.98
CA LEU A 174 17.53 5.24 15.07
C LEU A 174 18.05 6.54 15.68
N GLU A 175 17.35 7.65 15.48
CA GLU A 175 17.73 8.97 16.00
C GLU A 175 17.61 9.07 17.52
N ASP A 176 16.74 8.26 18.13
CA ASP A 176 16.57 8.18 19.58
C ASP A 176 17.65 7.33 20.26
N ILE A 177 18.52 6.67 19.49
CA ILE A 177 19.59 5.81 20.03
C ILE A 177 20.80 6.67 20.38
N ASP A 178 20.93 7.01 21.66
CA ASP A 178 22.15 7.62 22.18
C ASP A 178 23.24 6.55 22.38
N ILE A 179 24.11 6.42 21.37
CA ILE A 179 25.27 5.50 21.38
C ILE A 179 26.23 5.83 22.54
N SER A 180 26.26 7.08 23.03
CA SER A 180 27.17 7.48 24.10
C SER A 180 26.89 6.74 25.41
N ILE A 181 25.61 6.48 25.73
CA ILE A 181 25.22 5.74 26.93
C ILE A 181 25.69 4.29 26.85
N TYR A 182 25.51 3.64 25.70
CA TYR A 182 25.97 2.26 25.49
C TYR A 182 27.49 2.15 25.50
N ALA A 183 28.20 3.14 24.94
CA ALA A 183 29.65 3.22 25.03
C ALA A 183 30.09 3.33 26.50
N VAL A 184 29.50 4.23 27.29
CA VAL A 184 29.83 4.37 28.72
C VAL A 184 29.57 3.09 29.50
N LEU A 185 28.43 2.44 29.29
CA LEU A 185 28.09 1.18 29.96
C LEU A 185 29.07 0.05 29.59
N SER A 186 29.39 -0.11 28.31
CA SER A 186 30.34 -1.13 27.85
C SER A 186 31.76 -0.88 28.38
N PHE A 187 32.25 0.36 28.35
CA PHE A 187 33.53 0.71 28.95
C PHE A 187 33.55 0.46 30.47
N SER A 188 32.46 0.78 31.17
CA SER A 188 32.37 0.54 32.62
C SER A 188 32.40 -0.96 32.96
N ALA A 189 31.73 -1.80 32.17
CA ALA A 189 31.73 -3.25 32.35
C ALA A 189 33.11 -3.85 32.09
N ILE A 190 33.79 -3.42 31.01
CA ILE A 190 35.15 -3.85 30.69
C ILE A 190 36.12 -3.43 31.80
N ALA A 191 36.01 -2.19 32.29
CA ALA A 191 36.83 -1.70 33.40
C ALA A 191 36.61 -2.51 34.69
N ALA A 192 35.36 -2.83 35.03
CA ALA A 192 35.03 -3.67 36.19
C ALA A 192 35.64 -5.08 36.07
N ILE A 193 35.56 -5.70 34.89
CA ILE A 193 36.20 -7.00 34.62
C ILE A 193 37.72 -6.91 34.79
N PHE A 194 38.35 -5.86 34.27
CA PHE A 194 39.79 -5.63 34.42
C PHE A 194 40.20 -5.47 35.89
N ILE A 195 39.45 -4.69 36.68
CA ILE A 195 39.70 -4.50 38.11
C ILE A 195 39.57 -5.84 38.86
N LEU A 196 38.55 -6.64 38.53
CA LEU A 196 38.37 -7.97 39.13
C LEU A 196 39.51 -8.94 38.75
N ALA A 197 40.02 -8.88 37.53
CA ALA A 197 41.15 -9.70 37.10
C ALA A 197 42.44 -9.30 37.84
N ILE A 198 42.75 -8.01 37.92
CA ILE A 198 43.93 -7.49 38.64
C ILE A 198 43.86 -7.84 40.12
N THR A 199 42.70 -7.68 40.77
CA THR A 199 42.54 -8.02 42.19
C THR A 199 42.70 -9.52 42.44
N ARG A 200 42.22 -10.39 41.54
CA ARG A 200 42.48 -11.84 41.62
C ARG A 200 43.96 -12.16 41.47
N LEU A 201 44.65 -11.59 40.47
CA LEU A 201 46.09 -11.80 40.26
C LEU A 201 46.92 -11.34 41.46
N LYS A 202 46.61 -10.16 42.02
CA LYS A 202 47.30 -9.63 43.19
C LYS A 202 47.11 -10.53 44.42
N LYS A 203 45.90 -11.08 44.60
CA LYS A 203 45.60 -12.04 45.67
C LYS A 203 46.37 -13.36 45.49
N SER A 204 46.49 -13.87 44.26
CA SER A 204 47.30 -15.06 43.94
C SER A 204 48.80 -14.83 44.17
N TYR A 205 49.32 -13.66 43.79
CA TYR A 205 50.73 -13.30 44.00
C TYR A 205 51.08 -13.22 45.50
N VAL A 206 50.25 -12.54 46.30
CA VAL A 206 50.45 -12.43 47.76
C VAL A 206 50.33 -13.80 48.46
N TYR A 207 49.54 -14.73 47.92
CA TYR A 207 49.45 -16.09 48.45
C TYR A 207 50.72 -16.89 48.18
N SER A 208 51.33 -16.71 47.00
CA SER A 208 52.60 -17.36 46.60
C SER A 208 53.77 -16.96 47.49
N GLU A 209 53.92 -15.68 47.83
CA GLU A 209 55.03 -15.18 48.67
C GLU A 209 54.94 -15.61 50.15
N ARG A 210 53.77 -16.03 50.65
CA ARG A 210 53.62 -16.52 52.03
C ARG A 210 53.88 -18.03 52.19
N THR A 211 53.95 -18.77 51.09
CA THR A 211 54.12 -20.23 51.09
C THR A 211 55.53 -20.71 50.75
N THR A 212 56.45 -19.79 50.48
CA THR A 212 57.90 -20.02 50.33
C THR A 212 58.64 -19.51 51.55
#